data_AF-A0A0F9IH60-F1
#
_entry.id   AF-A0A0F9IH60-F1
#
_cell.length_a   1.000
_cell.length_b   1.000
_cell.length_c   1.000
_cell.angle_alpha   90.00
_cell.angle_beta   90.00
_cell.angle_gamma   90.00
#
_symmetry.space_group_name_H-M   'P 1'
#
loop_
_entity.id
_entity.type
_entity.pdbx_description
1 polymer ?
#
loop_
_entity_poly.entity_id
_entity_poly.type
_entity_poly.pdbx_seq_one_letter_code
_entity_poly.pdbx_strand_id
1 'polypeptide(L)'
;MSQKEPVSGFSRLSKKEKIALAGNLISNPEQFARELSRYWHHDPEVQSLIDELSENTVSNFILPFGLAPNFLINDTPYILPLVIEESSVVAAASRAAKLWFTRGGFRSEVISTVKPGHIYFKWRANPELLLDNEKEIESYLIENSSHITENMEKS
;
A
#
# COMPACT_ATOMS: atom_id res chain seq x y z
N MET A 1 -14.83 31.91 1.48
CA MET A 1 -14.35 32.76 0.38
C MET A 1 -13.77 31.86 -0.71
N SER A 2 -14.01 32.13 -2.00
CA SER A 2 -13.50 31.30 -3.11
C SER A 2 -12.01 31.59 -3.33
N GLN A 3 -11.17 30.54 -3.33
CA GLN A 3 -9.78 30.62 -3.79
C GLN A 3 -9.78 31.05 -5.27
N LYS A 4 -9.26 32.24 -5.56
CA LYS A 4 -9.23 32.80 -6.91
C LYS A 4 -7.92 32.51 -7.67
N GLU A 5 -6.89 32.00 -6.97
CA GLU A 5 -5.57 31.73 -7.56
C GLU A 5 -5.03 30.35 -7.17
N PRO A 6 -4.20 29.71 -8.02
CA PRO A 6 -3.59 28.41 -7.73
C PRO A 6 -2.66 28.45 -6.51
N VAL A 7 -2.71 27.41 -5.68
CA VAL A 7 -1.81 27.27 -4.53
C VAL A 7 -0.44 26.76 -5.00
N SER A 8 0.59 27.60 -4.86
CA SER A 8 1.99 27.24 -5.12
C SER A 8 2.70 26.78 -3.84
N GLY A 9 3.60 25.80 -3.95
CA GLY A 9 4.48 25.39 -2.85
C GLY A 9 3.80 24.62 -1.70
N PHE A 10 2.58 24.11 -1.89
CA PHE A 10 1.81 23.42 -0.85
C PHE A 10 2.57 22.27 -0.18
N SER A 11 3.38 21.51 -0.92
CA SER A 11 4.15 20.39 -0.39
C SER A 11 5.18 20.81 0.67
N ARG A 12 5.73 22.02 0.58
CA ARG A 12 6.73 22.57 1.50
C ARG A 12 6.13 23.09 2.81
N LEU A 13 4.82 23.26 2.86
CA LEU A 13 4.13 23.73 4.05
C LEU A 13 4.11 22.63 5.13
N SER A 14 4.24 23.06 6.38
CA SER A 14 3.99 22.21 7.54
C SER A 14 2.54 21.75 7.57
N LYS A 15 2.28 20.67 8.31
CA LYS A 15 0.92 20.12 8.45
C LYS A 15 -0.08 21.16 8.98
N LYS A 16 0.33 22.00 9.93
CA LYS A 16 -0.49 23.10 10.47
C LYS A 16 -0.80 24.16 9.42
N GLU A 17 0.19 24.54 8.61
CA GLU A 17 0.00 25.52 7.52
C GLU A 17 -0.91 24.98 6.42
N LYS A 18 -0.76 23.70 6.06
CA LYS A 18 -1.66 23.01 5.11
C LYS A 18 -3.11 23.04 5.59
N ILE A 19 -3.33 22.74 6.87
CA ILE A 19 -4.66 22.81 7.50
C ILE A 19 -5.21 24.23 7.51
N ALA A 20 -4.41 25.22 7.90
CA ALA A 20 -4.84 26.61 7.95
C ALA A 20 -5.25 27.11 6.54
N LEU A 21 -4.46 26.75 5.52
CA LEU A 21 -4.75 27.09 4.14
C LEU A 21 -6.05 26.44 3.65
N ALA A 22 -6.28 25.16 3.95
CA ALA A 22 -7.53 24.48 3.65
C ALA A 22 -8.73 25.05 4.43
N GLY A 23 -8.51 25.47 5.68
CA GLY A 23 -9.51 26.10 6.55
C GLY A 23 -10.13 27.37 5.95
N ASN A 24 -9.40 28.13 5.14
CA ASN A 24 -9.91 29.35 4.48
C ASN A 24 -11.14 29.11 3.57
N LEU A 25 -11.38 27.85 3.17
CA LEU A 25 -12.50 27.45 2.32
C LEU A 25 -13.69 26.91 3.12
N ILE A 26 -13.57 26.81 4.46
CA ILE A 26 -14.51 26.14 5.33
C ILE A 26 -15.15 27.16 6.29
N SER A 27 -16.44 26.99 6.59
CA SER A 27 -17.19 27.91 7.45
C SER A 27 -16.68 27.97 8.90
N ASN A 28 -16.00 26.93 9.38
CA ASN A 28 -15.43 26.87 10.73
C ASN A 28 -13.99 26.31 10.71
N PRO A 29 -12.98 27.16 10.41
CA PRO A 29 -11.59 26.73 10.26
C PRO A 29 -10.98 26.14 11.54
N GLU A 30 -11.35 26.67 12.71
CA GLU A 30 -10.82 26.16 13.97
C GLU A 30 -11.32 24.76 14.30
N GLN A 31 -12.63 24.51 14.08
CA GLN A 31 -13.19 23.17 14.26
C GLN A 31 -12.54 22.19 13.29
N PHE A 32 -12.39 22.59 12.02
CA PHE A 32 -11.73 21.77 11.01
C PHE A 32 -10.30 21.39 11.43
N ALA A 33 -9.51 22.36 11.90
CA ALA A 33 -8.15 22.09 12.38
C ALA A 33 -8.12 21.15 13.58
N ARG A 34 -9.05 21.32 14.52
CA ARG A 34 -9.18 20.43 15.69
C ARG A 34 -9.51 19.00 15.27
N GLU A 35 -10.51 18.79 14.41
CA GLU A 35 -10.90 17.44 13.97
C GLU A 35 -9.77 16.72 13.24
N LEU A 36 -9.02 17.41 12.37
CA LEU A 36 -7.88 16.80 11.70
C LEU A 36 -6.73 16.48 12.66
N SER A 37 -6.42 17.38 13.60
CA SER A 37 -5.34 17.16 14.57
C SER A 37 -5.64 16.04 15.56
N ARG A 38 -6.92 15.71 15.80
CA ARG A 38 -7.35 14.67 16.73
C ARG A 38 -6.84 13.28 16.38
N TYR A 39 -6.62 13.01 15.10
CA TYR A 39 -6.13 11.71 14.63
C TYR A 39 -4.61 11.66 14.47
N TRP A 40 -3.91 12.73 14.81
CA TRP A 40 -2.45 12.67 14.85
C TRP A 40 -2.02 11.72 15.95
N HIS A 41 -0.99 10.94 15.65
CA HIS A 41 -0.40 10.05 16.62
C HIS A 41 0.25 10.87 17.74
N HIS A 42 0.07 10.44 18.98
CA HIS A 42 0.55 11.15 20.16
C HIS A 42 2.08 11.09 20.27
N ASP A 43 2.68 9.99 19.81
CA ASP A 43 4.12 9.83 19.66
C ASP A 43 4.61 10.54 18.37
N PRO A 44 5.47 11.58 18.48
CA PRO A 44 5.99 12.32 17.34
C PRO A 44 6.86 11.49 16.39
N GLU A 45 7.59 10.50 16.89
CA GLU A 45 8.46 9.65 16.05
C GLU A 45 7.60 8.76 15.15
N VAL A 46 6.56 8.14 15.73
CA VAL A 46 5.57 7.36 14.98
C VAL A 46 4.81 8.24 13.98
N GLN A 47 4.42 9.46 14.37
CA GLN A 47 3.75 10.37 13.43
C GLN A 47 4.67 10.75 12.26
N SER A 48 5.96 10.95 12.51
CA SER A 48 6.95 11.26 11.47
C SER A 48 7.05 10.11 10.46
N LEU A 49 7.13 8.86 10.95
CA LEU A 49 7.14 7.67 10.08
C LEU A 49 5.86 7.57 9.23
N ILE A 50 4.69 7.88 9.80
CA ILE A 50 3.42 7.89 9.04
C ILE A 50 3.44 8.97 7.96
N ASP A 51 4.03 10.13 8.26
CA ASP A 51 4.12 11.25 7.32
C ASP A 51 5.07 10.97 6.14
N GLU A 52 5.99 10.02 6.28
CA GLU A 52 6.85 9.55 5.18
C GLU A 52 6.12 8.61 4.21
N LEU A 53 4.98 8.03 4.61
CA LEU A 53 4.23 7.08 3.77
C LEU A 53 3.48 7.74 2.61
N SER A 54 3.19 9.04 2.71
CA SER A 54 2.42 9.75 1.70
C SER A 54 2.73 11.24 1.69
N GLU A 55 2.53 11.87 0.54
CA GLU A 55 2.73 13.30 0.40
C GLU A 55 1.47 14.08 0.81
N ASN A 56 1.66 15.33 1.25
CA ASN A 56 0.56 16.25 1.55
C ASN A 56 -0.44 15.76 2.63
N THR A 57 0.00 14.90 3.54
CA THR A 57 -0.83 14.43 4.66
C THR A 57 -1.16 15.58 5.62
N VAL A 58 -2.43 15.64 6.03
CA VAL A 58 -2.92 16.60 7.04
C VAL A 58 -3.47 15.93 8.30
N SER A 59 -3.73 14.63 8.23
CA SER A 59 -4.25 13.81 9.33
C SER A 59 -4.05 12.32 9.01
N ASN A 60 -4.31 11.46 9.98
CA ASN A 60 -4.33 10.02 9.80
C ASN A 60 -5.77 9.52 9.74
N PHE A 61 -5.98 8.39 9.05
CA PHE A 61 -7.26 7.72 9.02
C PHE A 61 -7.15 6.39 9.79
N ILE A 62 -8.04 6.18 10.76
CA ILE A 62 -8.04 4.97 11.60
C ILE A 62 -9.09 4.01 11.08
N LEU A 63 -8.67 2.77 10.82
CA LEU A 63 -9.56 1.63 10.57
C LEU A 63 -9.50 0.63 11.73
N PRO A 64 -10.62 -0.05 12.06
CA PRO A 64 -10.61 -1.11 13.06
C PRO A 64 -9.62 -2.22 12.68
N PHE A 65 -8.84 -2.67 13.66
CA PHE A 65 -7.94 -3.81 13.54
C PHE A 65 -8.54 -5.00 14.30
N GLY A 66 -8.97 -6.01 13.56
CA GLY A 66 -9.59 -7.23 14.08
C GLY A 66 -8.68 -8.44 13.97
N LEU A 67 -9.06 -9.50 14.69
CA LEU A 67 -8.41 -10.81 14.63
C LEU A 67 -9.45 -11.88 14.28
N ALA A 68 -9.15 -12.69 13.28
CA ALA A 68 -9.97 -13.83 12.87
C ALA A 68 -9.24 -15.16 13.21
N PRO A 69 -9.61 -15.84 14.31
CA PRO A 69 -8.98 -17.08 14.73
C PRO A 69 -9.51 -18.32 13.99
N ASN A 70 -8.89 -19.47 14.27
CA ASN A 70 -9.29 -20.82 13.83
C ASN A 70 -9.02 -21.14 12.37
N PHE A 71 -8.08 -20.45 11.72
CA PHE A 71 -7.64 -20.86 10.39
C PHE A 71 -6.62 -21.98 10.51
N LEU A 72 -6.96 -23.18 10.04
CA LEU A 72 -5.99 -24.27 9.86
C LEU A 72 -5.61 -24.28 8.39
N ILE A 73 -4.38 -23.89 8.04
CA ILE A 73 -3.90 -23.82 6.65
C ILE A 73 -2.69 -24.74 6.55
N ASN A 74 -2.76 -25.74 5.67
CA ASN A 74 -1.72 -26.76 5.52
C ASN A 74 -1.30 -27.34 6.89
N ASP A 75 -2.29 -27.79 7.66
CA ASP A 75 -2.15 -28.36 9.01
C ASP A 75 -1.52 -27.43 10.07
N THR A 76 -1.34 -26.14 9.75
CA THR A 76 -0.80 -25.14 10.69
C THR A 76 -1.90 -24.16 11.14
N PRO A 77 -2.11 -23.97 12.45
CA PRO A 77 -3.12 -23.05 12.96
C PRO A 77 -2.64 -21.59 12.93
N TYR A 78 -3.52 -20.69 12.50
CA TYR A 78 -3.30 -19.26 12.36
C TYR A 78 -4.42 -18.44 13.00
N ILE A 79 -4.06 -17.23 13.44
CA ILE A 79 -4.96 -16.13 13.71
C ILE A 79 -4.65 -15.05 12.67
N LEU A 80 -5.63 -14.72 11.84
CA LEU A 80 -5.43 -13.77 10.75
C LEU A 80 -5.76 -12.35 11.22
N PRO A 81 -4.83 -11.38 11.11
CA PRO A 81 -5.13 -9.97 11.32
C PRO A 81 -5.94 -9.41 10.14
N LEU A 82 -6.98 -8.62 10.42
CA LEU A 82 -7.84 -8.00 9.42
C LEU A 82 -8.04 -6.52 9.74
N VAL A 83 -7.91 -5.64 8.74
CA VAL A 83 -8.20 -4.20 8.86
C VAL A 83 -9.36 -3.86 7.94
N ILE A 84 -10.56 -3.68 8.51
CA ILE A 84 -11.81 -3.45 7.76
C ILE A 84 -12.83 -2.74 8.65
N GLU A 85 -13.72 -1.93 8.05
CA GLU A 85 -14.78 -1.20 8.75
C GLU A 85 -15.95 -2.11 9.17
N GLU A 86 -16.18 -3.21 8.45
CA GLU A 86 -17.33 -4.08 8.68
C GLU A 86 -17.02 -5.23 9.64
N SER A 87 -17.51 -5.12 10.88
CA SER A 87 -17.30 -6.14 11.94
C SER A 87 -17.91 -7.50 11.60
N SER A 88 -18.95 -7.53 10.77
CA SER A 88 -19.63 -8.76 10.33
C SER A 88 -18.68 -9.68 9.53
N VAL A 89 -17.75 -9.08 8.76
CA VAL A 89 -16.79 -9.81 7.92
C VAL A 89 -15.82 -10.61 8.78
N VAL A 90 -15.26 -10.00 9.83
CA VAL A 90 -14.35 -10.67 10.77
C VAL A 90 -15.06 -11.83 11.47
N ALA A 91 -16.31 -11.61 11.90
CA ALA A 91 -17.11 -12.64 12.55
C ALA A 91 -17.45 -13.80 11.60
N ALA A 92 -17.83 -13.52 10.36
CA ALA A 92 -18.13 -14.51 9.35
C ALA A 92 -16.89 -15.36 9.00
N ALA A 93 -15.74 -14.71 8.77
CA ALA A 93 -14.46 -15.37 8.50
C ALA A 93 -14.08 -16.33 9.64
N SER A 94 -14.17 -15.85 10.89
CA SER A 94 -13.86 -16.65 12.09
C SER A 94 -14.78 -17.86 12.26
N ARG A 95 -16.09 -17.69 11.97
CA ARG A 95 -17.08 -18.78 12.03
C ARG A 95 -16.82 -19.83 10.97
N ALA A 96 -16.52 -19.41 9.73
CA ALA A 96 -16.19 -20.32 8.65
C ALA A 96 -14.89 -21.09 8.95
N ALA A 97 -13.86 -20.40 9.44
CA ALA A 97 -12.59 -21.02 9.81
C ALA A 97 -12.78 -22.08 10.89
N LYS A 98 -13.53 -21.77 11.96
CA LYS A 98 -13.88 -22.74 13.02
C LYS A 98 -14.63 -23.96 12.47
N LEU A 99 -15.53 -23.77 11.51
CA LEU A 99 -16.26 -24.85 10.87
C LEU A 99 -15.32 -25.79 10.09
N TRP A 100 -14.35 -25.25 9.36
CA TRP A 100 -13.39 -26.05 8.58
C TRP A 100 -12.26 -26.64 9.41
N PHE A 101 -11.93 -26.04 10.55
CA PHE A 101 -10.86 -26.50 11.43
C PHE A 101 -11.00 -27.99 11.80
N THR A 102 -12.20 -28.44 12.18
CA THR A 102 -12.47 -29.84 12.53
C THR A 102 -12.62 -30.77 11.32
N ARG A 103 -12.57 -30.23 10.10
CA ARG A 103 -12.70 -30.95 8.82
C ARG A 103 -11.40 -31.05 8.03
N GLY A 104 -10.26 -30.78 8.68
CA GLY A 104 -8.94 -30.80 8.05
C GLY A 104 -8.49 -29.44 7.49
N GLY A 105 -9.23 -28.37 7.78
CA GLY A 105 -8.83 -27.00 7.45
C GLY A 105 -8.83 -26.70 5.95
N PHE A 106 -7.98 -25.75 5.57
CA PHE A 106 -7.72 -25.31 4.22
C PHE A 106 -6.40 -25.90 3.72
N ARG A 107 -6.37 -26.27 2.43
CA ARG A 107 -5.16 -26.64 1.72
C ARG A 107 -4.86 -25.61 0.66
N SER A 108 -3.59 -25.21 0.56
CA SER A 108 -3.13 -24.20 -0.38
C SER A 108 -1.70 -24.49 -0.82
N GLU A 109 -1.38 -24.13 -2.06
CA GLU A 109 -0.04 -24.21 -2.62
C GLU A 109 0.32 -22.89 -3.33
N VAL A 110 1.61 -22.60 -3.41
CA VAL A 110 2.11 -21.44 -4.16
C VAL A 110 2.41 -21.88 -5.58
N ILE A 111 1.65 -21.37 -6.55
CA ILE A 111 1.80 -21.74 -7.97
C ILE A 111 3.03 -21.06 -8.59
N SER A 112 3.30 -19.79 -8.25
CA SER A 112 4.46 -19.03 -8.71
C SER A 112 4.71 -17.80 -7.83
N THR A 113 5.96 -17.40 -7.70
CA THR A 113 6.40 -16.15 -7.07
C THR A 113 6.96 -15.13 -8.08
N VAL A 114 7.01 -15.51 -9.37
CA VAL A 114 7.53 -14.66 -10.44
C VAL A 114 6.52 -13.57 -10.76
N LYS A 115 6.97 -12.31 -10.68
CA LYS A 115 6.15 -11.14 -11.05
C LYS A 115 6.52 -10.70 -12.47
N PRO A 116 5.55 -10.57 -13.40
CA PRO A 116 5.83 -10.06 -14.73
C PRO A 116 6.20 -8.57 -14.67
N GLY A 117 7.26 -8.20 -15.39
CA GLY A 117 7.63 -6.82 -15.68
C GLY A 117 7.48 -6.56 -17.18
N HIS A 118 7.10 -5.33 -17.56
CA HIS A 118 6.94 -4.95 -18.96
C HIS A 118 7.85 -3.77 -19.29
N ILE A 119 8.56 -3.87 -20.42
CA ILE A 119 9.39 -2.80 -20.96
C ILE A 119 8.70 -2.25 -22.20
N TYR A 120 8.44 -0.95 -22.23
CA TYR A 120 7.88 -0.26 -23.37
C TYR A 120 8.91 0.68 -23.98
N PHE A 121 9.24 0.47 -25.25
CA PHE A 121 10.14 1.34 -25.99
C PHE A 121 9.67 1.53 -27.42
N LYS A 122 10.11 2.63 -28.04
CA LYS A 122 9.83 2.91 -29.45
C LYS A 122 10.88 2.22 -30.31
N TRP A 123 10.43 1.30 -31.16
CA TRP A 123 11.28 0.64 -32.15
C TRP A 123 11.04 1.24 -33.54
N ARG A 124 12.10 1.65 -34.23
CA ARG A 124 12.02 2.28 -35.56
C ARG A 124 12.49 1.37 -36.70
N ALA A 125 12.83 0.11 -36.41
CA ALA A 125 13.26 -0.88 -37.38
C ALA A 125 12.23 -2.00 -37.55
N ASN A 126 12.55 -3.05 -38.31
CA ASN A 126 11.68 -4.22 -38.47
C ASN A 126 11.46 -4.90 -37.10
N PRO A 127 10.21 -5.08 -36.62
CA PRO A 127 9.92 -5.78 -35.38
C PRO A 127 10.37 -7.25 -35.35
N GLU A 128 10.48 -7.92 -36.50
CA GLU A 128 10.94 -9.32 -36.57
C GLU A 128 12.34 -9.48 -35.97
N LEU A 129 13.20 -8.45 -36.09
CA LEU A 129 14.53 -8.47 -35.48
C LEU A 129 14.49 -8.59 -33.94
N LEU A 130 13.44 -8.11 -33.29
CA LEU A 130 13.29 -8.28 -31.83
C LEU A 130 12.84 -9.70 -31.49
N LEU A 131 11.91 -10.25 -32.26
CA LEU A 131 11.36 -11.59 -32.04
C LEU A 131 12.41 -12.67 -32.32
N ASP A 132 13.16 -12.51 -33.41
CA ASP A 132 14.20 -13.45 -33.82
C ASP A 132 15.37 -13.50 -32.83
N ASN A 133 15.60 -12.42 -32.08
CA ASN A 133 16.70 -12.29 -31.13
C ASN A 133 16.23 -12.17 -29.67
N GLU A 134 14.98 -12.54 -29.36
CA GLU A 134 14.36 -12.33 -28.05
C GLU A 134 15.23 -12.86 -26.89
N LYS A 135 15.74 -14.09 -27.03
CA LYS A 135 16.58 -14.73 -26.00
C LYS A 135 17.93 -14.05 -25.79
N GLU A 136 18.54 -13.56 -26.86
CA GLU A 136 19.82 -12.86 -26.79
C GLU A 136 19.63 -11.49 -26.14
N ILE A 137 18.56 -10.78 -26.51
CA ILE A 137 18.17 -9.51 -25.90
C ILE A 137 17.86 -9.71 -24.41
N GLU A 138 17.09 -10.74 -24.05
CA GLU A 138 16.77 -11.08 -22.66
C GLU A 138 18.04 -11.32 -21.85
N SER A 139 18.94 -12.17 -22.36
CA SER A 139 20.21 -12.50 -21.70
C SER A 139 21.08 -11.25 -21.52
N TYR A 140 21.18 -10.43 -22.57
CA TYR A 140 21.89 -9.15 -22.53
C TYR A 140 21.31 -8.22 -21.46
N LEU A 141 19.99 -8.07 -21.38
CA LEU A 141 19.33 -7.20 -20.40
C LEU A 141 19.56 -7.70 -18.96
N ILE A 142 19.46 -9.01 -18.72
CA ILE A 142 19.70 -9.61 -17.40
C ILE A 142 21.15 -9.36 -16.98
N GLU A 143 22.13 -9.72 -17.80
CA GLU A 143 23.55 -9.56 -17.51
C GLU A 143 23.91 -8.10 -17.20
N ASN A 144 23.41 -7.17 -18.02
CA ASN A 144 23.71 -5.74 -17.87
C ASN A 144 22.92 -5.08 -16.73
N SER A 145 21.90 -5.74 -16.17
CA SER A 145 21.16 -5.28 -14.99
C SER A 145 21.63 -5.86 -13.66
N SER A 146 22.54 -6.83 -13.68
CA SER A 146 23.07 -7.52 -12.48
C SER A 146 23.51 -6.59 -11.35
N HIS A 147 24.21 -5.49 -11.67
CA HIS A 147 24.68 -4.52 -10.68
C HIS A 147 23.57 -3.76 -9.94
N ILE A 148 22.36 -3.66 -10.51
CA ILE A 148 21.19 -3.06 -9.84
C ILE A 148 20.25 -4.12 -9.24
N THR A 149 20.38 -5.39 -9.63
CA THR A 149 19.59 -6.53 -9.10
C THR A 149 20.33 -7.34 -8.04
N GLU A 150 21.59 -7.02 -7.73
CA GLU A 150 22.47 -7.79 -6.84
C GLU A 150 21.82 -8.17 -5.49
N ASN A 151 21.07 -7.27 -4.87
CA ASN A 151 20.41 -7.55 -3.58
C ASN A 151 19.21 -8.50 -3.72
N MET A 152 18.52 -8.50 -4.87
CA MET A 152 17.42 -9.43 -5.15
C MET A 152 17.94 -10.85 -5.39
N GLU A 153 19.10 -10.98 -6.02
CA GLU A 153 19.70 -12.29 -6.33
C GLU A 153 20.32 -12.99 -5.11
N LYS A 154 20.63 -12.23 -4.05
CA LYS A 154 21.16 -12.75 -2.77
C LYS A 154 20.07 -13.22 -1.79
N SER A 155 18.79 -12.95 -2.08
CA SER A 155 17.63 -13.19 -1.20
C SER A 155 16.93 -14.51 -1.52
#